data_AF-A0A0F9QP93-F1
#
_entry.id   AF-A0A0F9QP93-F1
#
_cell.length_a   1.000
_cell.length_b   1.000
_cell.length_c   1.000
_cell.angle_alpha   90.00
_cell.angle_beta   90.00
_cell.angle_gamma   90.00
#
_symmetry.space_group_name_H-M   'P 1'
#
loop_
_entity.id
_entity.type
_entity.pdbx_description
1 polymer ?
#
loop_
_entity_poly.entity_id
_entity_poly.type
_entity_poly.pdbx_seq_one_letter_code
_entity_poly.pdbx_strand_id
1 'polypeptide(L)'
;MTLNRYTNVTQVNGKDIATLKDKLKDFNLVIIGFHKSNESPWKPYKFSEKEIYWLEEIAKERTSNLILSVFAKPYALLDIPSFKNIDGVVVAYQNSDIAQERTAQFIFGALPAKGRLPVTAHPDFPVNQEIKLKSLMRLGYSYPERGGFNAEKLAQVDTLVQHGLDSLMFPGAQVLIARKGKVIYNKAFGKPTYDAEDSITTESIYDLASITKILATLPMVMKMDEEGDIALNNTFQELLPEYADTELQNVTVLKALSHYGRLPAWIAFYVDTLDKNRKPSEEYYREAPMDGFHIKVTDKLYLTDAYKDSIYNRIGRQDLKSNRYRYSDVAYYVMKEFIEAKKKRPLDVLANDFLYGPIGATHTSYNPLEKFPQNRIVPSEVDNYYRYQTVQGYVHDMGAAMQGGVGGHAGLFSNAGDVAKIMQMYLQEGFYGGTRFLDSRTVKKFNTCYFCDNKVRRGVGFDKPQIEGSGPTCGCVSRKSFGHSGFTGTYTWADPEQEIVYVFLSNRTYPSASNTLLITSGLRTRIQEKIYEAIVN
;
A
#
# COMPACT_ATOMS: atom_id res chain seq x y z
N MET A 1 7.07 6.06 -17.30
CA MET A 1 5.85 5.94 -16.47
C MET A 1 5.61 4.51 -15.97
N THR A 2 5.66 3.47 -16.82
CA THR A 2 5.34 2.09 -16.41
C THR A 2 6.31 1.47 -15.40
N LEU A 3 7.62 1.78 -15.49
CA LEU A 3 8.61 1.28 -14.54
C LEU A 3 8.31 1.72 -13.09
N ASN A 4 7.74 2.93 -12.90
CA ASN A 4 7.39 3.48 -11.59
C ASN A 4 6.26 2.73 -10.88
N ARG A 5 5.59 1.80 -11.55
CA ARG A 5 4.61 0.90 -10.92
C ARG A 5 5.29 -0.08 -9.96
N TYR A 6 6.59 -0.37 -10.14
CA TYR A 6 7.32 -1.40 -9.37
C TYR A 6 8.23 -0.83 -8.29
N THR A 7 8.91 0.29 -8.56
CA THR A 7 9.79 1.01 -7.64
C THR A 7 10.02 2.43 -8.18
N ASN A 8 10.69 3.31 -7.44
CA ASN A 8 11.04 4.63 -7.92
C ASN A 8 12.15 4.52 -8.98
N VAL A 9 11.87 4.89 -10.22
CA VAL A 9 12.84 4.93 -11.31
C VAL A 9 13.04 6.37 -11.77
N THR A 10 14.25 6.88 -11.55
CA THR A 10 14.62 8.24 -11.93
C THR A 10 14.97 8.30 -13.42
N GLN A 11 14.30 9.18 -14.16
CA GLN A 11 14.70 9.49 -15.53
C GLN A 11 15.91 10.42 -15.50
N VAL A 12 17.01 10.00 -16.12
CA VAL A 12 18.23 10.80 -16.25
C VAL A 12 18.31 11.39 -17.66
N ASN A 13 18.50 12.70 -17.74
CA ASN A 13 18.67 13.43 -19.00
C ASN A 13 20.03 14.16 -19.02
N GLY A 14 20.69 14.16 -20.18
CA GLY A 14 21.97 14.83 -20.40
C GLY A 14 22.18 15.18 -21.88
N LYS A 15 22.96 16.23 -22.16
CA LYS A 15 23.27 16.68 -23.53
C LYS A 15 24.57 16.06 -24.07
N ASP A 16 25.40 15.55 -23.17
CA ASP A 16 26.71 14.95 -23.43
C ASP A 16 26.95 13.76 -22.48
N ILE A 17 27.96 12.96 -22.80
CA ILE A 17 28.27 11.72 -22.09
C ILE A 17 28.83 11.96 -20.68
N ALA A 18 29.61 13.03 -20.46
CA ALA A 18 30.20 13.33 -19.15
C ALA A 18 29.11 13.65 -18.14
N THR A 19 28.14 14.49 -18.54
CA THR A 19 26.97 14.81 -17.72
C THR A 19 26.12 13.57 -17.41
N LEU A 20 25.93 12.66 -18.37
CA LEU A 20 25.18 11.42 -18.13
C LEU A 20 25.90 10.53 -17.12
N LYS A 21 27.21 10.31 -17.28
CA LYS A 21 28.02 9.47 -16.39
C LYS A 21 28.02 10.01 -14.95
N ASP A 22 28.21 11.31 -14.77
CA ASP A 22 28.17 11.94 -13.45
C ASP A 22 26.81 11.75 -12.76
N LYS A 23 25.71 11.88 -13.51
CA LYS A 23 24.36 11.66 -12.96
C LYS A 23 24.03 10.19 -12.71
N LEU A 24 24.65 9.26 -13.43
CA LEU A 24 24.38 7.82 -13.31
C LEU A 24 25.19 7.15 -12.20
N LYS A 25 26.25 7.78 -11.69
CA LYS A 25 27.20 7.18 -10.73
C LYS A 25 26.57 6.68 -9.42
N ASP A 26 25.46 7.30 -9.00
CA ASP A 26 24.78 7.00 -7.74
C ASP A 26 23.72 5.88 -7.88
N PHE A 27 23.55 5.32 -9.09
CA PHE A 27 22.59 4.25 -9.37
C PHE A 27 23.28 2.89 -9.47
N ASN A 28 22.65 1.84 -8.92
CA ASN A 28 23.16 0.47 -9.01
C ASN A 28 22.66 -0.30 -10.26
N LEU A 29 21.64 0.23 -10.95
CA LEU A 29 21.04 -0.34 -12.15
C LEU A 29 20.67 0.78 -13.11
N VAL A 30 21.18 0.69 -14.32
CA VAL A 30 20.84 1.59 -15.43
C VAL A 30 20.05 0.82 -16.47
N ILE A 31 18.91 1.38 -16.89
CA ILE A 31 18.08 0.82 -17.95
C ILE A 31 18.14 1.80 -19.12
N ILE A 32 18.71 1.37 -20.23
CA ILE A 32 18.74 2.14 -21.48
C ILE A 32 17.64 1.61 -22.39
N GLY A 33 16.68 2.47 -22.74
CA GLY A 33 15.71 2.21 -23.79
C GLY A 33 16.20 2.75 -25.13
N PHE A 34 16.37 1.88 -26.12
CA PHE A 34 16.64 2.27 -27.50
C PHE A 34 15.34 2.25 -28.31
N HIS A 35 14.83 3.43 -28.64
CA HIS A 35 13.52 3.62 -29.25
C HIS A 35 13.65 4.08 -30.70
N LYS A 36 13.01 3.37 -31.64
CA LYS A 36 12.87 3.80 -33.05
C LYS A 36 11.40 3.79 -33.46
N SER A 37 11.08 4.49 -34.54
CA SER A 37 9.70 4.54 -35.06
C SER A 37 9.27 3.16 -35.55
N ASN A 38 8.07 2.74 -35.15
CA ASN A 38 7.39 1.54 -35.61
C ASN A 38 6.16 1.86 -36.47
N GLU A 39 6.05 3.09 -36.99
CA GLU A 39 4.94 3.52 -37.87
C GLU A 39 4.86 2.68 -39.14
N SER A 40 6.00 2.27 -39.69
CA SER A 40 6.05 1.37 -40.85
C SER A 40 7.30 0.49 -40.84
N PRO A 41 7.29 -0.66 -41.55
CA PRO A 41 8.46 -1.53 -41.65
C PRO A 41 9.69 -0.89 -42.29
N TRP A 42 9.54 0.24 -42.98
CA TRP A 42 10.61 0.92 -43.73
C TRP A 42 11.36 1.97 -42.91
N LYS A 43 10.87 2.30 -41.71
CA LYS A 43 11.54 3.27 -40.83
C LYS A 43 12.93 2.77 -40.39
N PRO A 44 13.92 3.66 -40.23
CA PRO A 44 15.25 3.28 -39.77
C PRO A 44 15.21 2.63 -38.38
N TYR A 45 15.96 1.55 -38.22
CA TYR A 45 16.08 0.80 -36.95
C TYR A 45 17.50 0.84 -36.37
N LYS A 46 18.48 1.33 -37.15
CA LYS A 46 19.90 1.29 -36.82
C LYS A 46 20.27 2.26 -35.70
N PHE A 47 21.32 1.92 -34.97
CA PHE A 47 21.98 2.87 -34.08
C PHE A 47 22.75 3.90 -34.92
N SER A 48 22.83 5.12 -34.41
CA SER A 48 23.81 6.11 -34.85
C SER A 48 25.13 5.90 -34.13
N GLU A 49 26.24 6.37 -34.72
CA GLU A 49 27.58 6.32 -34.11
C GLU A 49 27.60 6.96 -32.72
N LYS A 50 26.87 8.07 -32.54
CA LYS A 50 26.73 8.75 -31.26
C LYS A 50 26.03 7.87 -30.21
N GLU A 51 24.94 7.18 -30.59
CA GLU A 51 24.20 6.30 -29.68
C GLU A 51 25.06 5.09 -29.26
N ILE A 52 25.85 4.52 -30.18
CA ILE A 52 26.80 3.43 -29.88
C ILE A 52 27.88 3.92 -28.90
N TYR A 53 28.52 5.05 -29.21
CA TYR A 53 29.55 5.63 -28.35
C TYR A 53 29.03 5.90 -26.93
N TRP A 54 27.82 6.44 -26.78
CA TRP A 54 27.22 6.68 -25.47
C TRP A 54 26.91 5.38 -24.73
N LEU A 55 26.36 4.38 -25.42
CA LEU A 55 26.08 3.07 -24.82
C LEU A 55 27.37 2.42 -24.28
N GLU A 56 28.45 2.43 -25.06
CA GLU A 56 29.73 1.85 -24.65
C GLU A 56 30.35 2.59 -23.47
N GLU A 57 30.34 3.93 -23.47
CA GLU A 57 30.89 4.72 -22.39
C GLU A 57 30.12 4.56 -21.07
N ILE A 58 28.79 4.43 -21.13
CA ILE A 58 27.98 4.13 -19.95
C ILE A 58 28.26 2.69 -19.47
N ALA A 59 28.31 1.73 -20.39
CA ALA A 59 28.56 0.32 -20.05
C ALA A 59 29.93 0.11 -19.37
N LYS A 60 30.94 0.91 -19.72
CA LYS A 60 32.30 0.82 -19.15
C LYS A 60 32.41 1.26 -17.69
N GLU A 61 31.48 2.05 -17.16
CA GLU A 61 31.60 2.57 -15.79
C GLU A 61 31.56 1.46 -14.73
N ARG A 62 30.89 0.34 -15.01
CA ARG A 62 30.77 -0.88 -14.15
C ARG A 62 30.37 -0.64 -12.68
N THR A 63 30.08 0.59 -12.28
CA THR A 63 29.49 0.98 -10.99
C THR A 63 28.03 0.56 -10.87
N SER A 64 27.38 0.29 -12.01
CA SER A 64 25.99 -0.14 -12.13
C SER A 64 25.85 -1.32 -13.09
N ASN A 65 24.90 -2.21 -12.84
CA ASN A 65 24.44 -3.15 -13.87
C ASN A 65 23.72 -2.40 -14.99
N LEU A 66 23.85 -2.86 -16.23
CA LEU A 66 23.23 -2.23 -17.40
C LEU A 66 22.28 -3.20 -18.12
N ILE A 67 21.02 -2.77 -18.28
CA ILE A 67 20.03 -3.43 -19.14
C ILE A 67 19.78 -2.56 -20.37
N LEU A 68 20.01 -3.13 -21.56
CA LEU A 68 19.62 -2.53 -22.84
C LEU A 68 18.26 -3.09 -23.30
N SER A 69 17.26 -2.23 -23.42
CA SER A 69 15.94 -2.55 -23.96
C SER A 69 15.81 -2.02 -25.38
N VAL A 70 15.69 -2.91 -26.36
CA VAL A 70 15.64 -2.59 -27.79
C VAL A 70 14.20 -2.59 -28.29
N PHE A 71 13.63 -1.40 -28.47
CA PHE A 71 12.33 -1.16 -29.08
C PHE A 71 12.47 -0.90 -30.58
N ALA A 72 13.17 -1.82 -31.25
CA ALA A 72 13.46 -1.80 -32.67
C ALA A 72 13.61 -3.24 -33.20
N LYS A 73 13.83 -3.39 -34.51
CA LYS A 73 14.11 -4.69 -35.13
C LYS A 73 15.34 -5.34 -34.46
N PRO A 74 15.38 -6.67 -34.28
CA PRO A 74 16.52 -7.36 -33.66
C PRO A 74 17.86 -7.05 -34.34
N TYR A 75 17.85 -6.82 -35.67
CA TYR A 75 19.03 -6.48 -36.46
C TYR A 75 19.72 -5.16 -36.05
N ALA A 76 19.07 -4.31 -35.24
CA ALA A 76 19.74 -3.15 -34.64
C ALA A 76 20.94 -3.57 -33.76
N LEU A 77 20.91 -4.78 -33.20
CA LEU A 77 22.01 -5.31 -32.39
C LEU A 77 23.28 -5.60 -33.20
N LEU A 78 23.21 -5.71 -34.53
CA LEU A 78 24.38 -5.88 -35.41
C LEU A 78 25.28 -4.64 -35.42
N ASP A 79 24.75 -3.47 -35.09
CA ASP A 79 25.52 -2.23 -35.05
C ASP A 79 26.39 -2.13 -33.77
N ILE A 80 26.13 -2.95 -32.75
CA ILE A 80 26.85 -2.91 -31.46
C ILE A 80 28.09 -3.81 -31.54
N PRO A 81 29.32 -3.28 -31.36
CA PRO A 81 30.55 -4.07 -31.52
C PRO A 81 30.76 -5.15 -30.47
N SER A 82 30.29 -4.94 -29.23
CA SER A 82 30.48 -5.87 -28.13
C SER A 82 29.43 -5.70 -27.03
N PHE A 83 28.99 -6.82 -26.46
CA PHE A 83 28.06 -6.86 -25.31
C PHE A 83 28.75 -7.17 -23.97
N LYS A 84 30.08 -7.23 -23.93
CA LYS A 84 30.87 -7.64 -22.74
C LYS A 84 30.49 -6.89 -21.44
N ASN A 85 30.11 -5.63 -21.56
CA ASN A 85 29.79 -4.76 -20.43
C ASN A 85 28.28 -4.48 -20.29
N ILE A 86 27.42 -5.18 -21.03
CA ILE A 86 25.95 -5.07 -20.96
C ILE A 86 25.44 -6.33 -20.26
N ASP A 87 24.89 -6.18 -19.05
CA ASP A 87 24.51 -7.30 -18.19
C ASP A 87 23.19 -7.96 -18.61
N GLY A 88 22.34 -7.24 -19.37
CA GLY A 88 21.13 -7.82 -19.95
C GLY A 88 20.66 -7.09 -21.20
N VAL A 89 20.12 -7.85 -22.17
CA VAL A 89 19.50 -7.32 -23.39
C VAL A 89 18.07 -7.82 -23.49
N VAL A 90 17.12 -6.90 -23.64
CA VAL A 90 15.71 -7.20 -23.89
C VAL A 90 15.35 -6.75 -25.30
N VAL A 91 15.06 -7.71 -26.19
CA VAL A 91 14.58 -7.41 -27.54
C VAL A 91 13.05 -7.28 -27.50
N ALA A 92 12.56 -6.05 -27.46
CA ALA A 92 11.14 -5.72 -27.37
C ALA A 92 10.44 -5.62 -28.75
N TYR A 93 11.22 -5.65 -29.84
CA TYR A 93 10.81 -5.61 -31.26
C TYR A 93 10.16 -4.31 -31.74
N GLN A 94 9.10 -3.87 -31.06
CA GLN A 94 8.28 -2.73 -31.45
C GLN A 94 8.35 -1.65 -30.39
N ASN A 95 8.16 -0.40 -30.80
CA ASN A 95 8.07 0.74 -29.90
C ASN A 95 6.62 1.13 -29.57
N SER A 96 5.73 0.14 -29.45
CA SER A 96 4.34 0.37 -29.03
C SER A 96 4.25 0.45 -27.51
N ASP A 97 3.20 1.10 -27.01
CA ASP A 97 2.93 1.17 -25.57
C ASP A 97 2.89 -0.22 -24.93
N ILE A 98 2.25 -1.18 -25.61
CA ILE A 98 2.17 -2.58 -25.15
C ILE A 98 3.57 -3.20 -25.01
N ALA A 99 4.46 -2.98 -25.98
CA ALA A 99 5.82 -3.50 -25.94
C ALA A 99 6.63 -2.87 -24.80
N GLN A 100 6.51 -1.55 -24.61
CA GLN A 100 7.14 -0.83 -23.49
C GLN A 100 6.62 -1.31 -22.14
N GLU A 101 5.30 -1.49 -22.01
CA GLU A 101 4.69 -2.00 -20.79
C GLU A 101 5.16 -3.41 -20.48
N ARG A 102 5.11 -4.33 -21.45
CA ARG A 102 5.56 -5.72 -21.28
C ARG A 102 7.04 -5.79 -20.92
N THR A 103 7.88 -4.98 -21.56
CA THR A 103 9.31 -4.88 -21.25
C THR A 103 9.55 -4.48 -19.80
N ALA A 104 8.82 -3.47 -19.31
CA ALA A 104 8.86 -3.11 -17.89
C ALA A 104 8.47 -4.29 -16.97
N GLN A 105 7.41 -5.03 -17.30
CA GLN A 105 7.00 -6.18 -16.49
C GLN A 105 8.02 -7.33 -16.53
N PHE A 106 8.75 -7.52 -17.63
CA PHE A 106 9.83 -8.51 -17.73
C PHE A 106 11.03 -8.10 -16.87
N ILE A 107 11.48 -6.85 -16.98
CA ILE A 107 12.63 -6.33 -16.23
C ILE A 107 12.41 -6.49 -14.72
N PHE A 108 11.21 -6.18 -14.24
CA PHE A 108 10.85 -6.32 -12.83
C PHE A 108 10.36 -7.72 -12.42
N GLY A 109 10.40 -8.69 -13.33
CA GLY A 109 10.03 -10.09 -13.06
C GLY A 109 8.54 -10.31 -12.76
N ALA A 110 7.65 -9.37 -13.08
CA ALA A 110 6.22 -9.60 -13.01
C ALA A 110 5.76 -10.63 -14.06
N LEU A 111 6.40 -10.64 -15.24
CA LEU A 111 6.21 -11.67 -16.26
C LEU A 111 7.40 -12.64 -16.34
N PRO A 112 7.16 -13.94 -16.59
CA PRO A 112 8.23 -14.89 -16.86
C PRO A 112 8.80 -14.65 -18.27
N ALA A 113 10.13 -14.59 -18.43
CA ALA A 113 10.75 -14.54 -19.75
C ALA A 113 10.75 -15.94 -20.39
N LYS A 114 10.10 -16.08 -21.55
CA LYS A 114 10.01 -17.34 -22.32
C LYS A 114 10.26 -17.12 -23.82
N GLY A 115 10.73 -15.94 -24.20
CA GLY A 115 10.96 -15.57 -25.58
C GLY A 115 12.12 -16.35 -26.19
N ARG A 116 12.02 -16.59 -27.49
CA ARG A 116 13.07 -17.19 -28.32
C ARG A 116 13.33 -16.28 -29.51
N LEU A 117 14.60 -16.02 -29.81
CA LEU A 117 14.96 -15.21 -30.97
C LEU A 117 14.58 -15.94 -32.28
N PRO A 118 13.76 -15.36 -33.16
CA PRO A 118 13.38 -15.96 -34.43
C PRO A 118 14.42 -15.74 -35.54
N VAL A 119 15.44 -14.92 -35.27
CA VAL A 119 16.52 -14.55 -36.20
C VAL A 119 17.83 -14.44 -35.44
N THR A 120 18.96 -14.57 -36.13
CA THR A 120 20.27 -14.19 -35.58
C THR A 120 20.35 -12.68 -35.52
N ALA A 121 20.38 -12.12 -34.31
CA ALA A 121 20.38 -10.68 -34.07
C ALA A 121 21.80 -10.10 -33.94
N HIS A 122 22.77 -10.94 -33.56
CA HIS A 122 24.21 -10.66 -33.45
C HIS A 122 24.95 -12.02 -33.45
N PRO A 123 26.26 -12.13 -33.78
CA PRO A 123 27.00 -13.37 -33.59
C PRO A 123 26.89 -13.97 -32.17
N ASP A 124 26.82 -13.11 -31.14
CA ASP A 124 26.58 -13.52 -29.75
C ASP A 124 25.12 -13.92 -29.47
N PHE A 125 24.21 -13.56 -30.38
CA PHE A 125 22.77 -13.79 -30.25
C PHE A 125 22.18 -14.54 -31.46
N PRO A 126 22.49 -15.84 -31.62
CA PRO A 126 22.03 -16.65 -32.74
C PRO A 126 20.51 -16.91 -32.69
N VAL A 127 19.95 -17.23 -33.87
CA VAL A 127 18.58 -17.72 -34.00
C VAL A 127 18.32 -18.88 -33.04
N ASN A 128 17.10 -18.95 -32.52
CA ASN A 128 16.63 -19.92 -31.53
C ASN A 128 17.25 -19.81 -30.13
N GLN A 129 18.10 -18.82 -29.86
CA GLN A 129 18.54 -18.56 -28.49
C GLN A 129 17.36 -18.12 -27.61
N GLU A 130 17.33 -18.63 -26.39
CA GLU A 130 16.31 -18.32 -25.40
C GLU A 130 16.94 -18.19 -24.00
N ILE A 131 16.38 -17.30 -23.19
CA ILE A 131 16.66 -17.21 -21.76
C ILE A 131 15.33 -17.39 -21.04
N LYS A 132 15.22 -18.46 -20.25
CA LYS A 132 14.03 -18.78 -19.48
C LYS A 132 14.15 -18.24 -18.06
N LEU A 133 13.33 -17.25 -17.73
CA LEU A 133 13.21 -16.71 -16.37
C LEU A 133 11.81 -17.00 -15.82
N LYS A 134 11.75 -17.38 -14.55
CA LYS A 134 10.48 -17.51 -13.83
C LYS A 134 9.99 -16.13 -13.41
N SER A 135 8.67 -16.00 -13.22
CA SER A 135 8.12 -14.79 -12.59
C SER A 135 8.56 -14.74 -11.13
N LEU A 136 8.82 -13.54 -10.64
CA LEU A 136 9.06 -13.25 -9.23
C LEU A 136 7.75 -13.15 -8.43
N MET A 137 6.59 -13.40 -9.05
CA MET A 137 5.26 -13.27 -8.44
C MET A 137 5.02 -11.87 -7.86
N ARG A 138 5.43 -10.83 -8.60
CA ARG A 138 4.96 -9.45 -8.40
C ARG A 138 3.64 -9.25 -9.11
N LEU A 139 2.88 -8.23 -8.70
CA LEU A 139 1.72 -7.79 -9.47
C LEU A 139 2.16 -7.38 -10.88
N GLY A 140 1.62 -8.06 -11.89
CA GLY A 140 1.66 -7.62 -13.28
C GLY A 140 0.46 -6.77 -13.65
N TYR A 141 0.44 -6.26 -14.88
CA TYR A 141 -0.66 -5.43 -15.41
C TYR A 141 -1.18 -6.04 -16.70
N SER A 142 -2.50 -6.15 -16.84
CA SER A 142 -3.12 -6.71 -18.04
C SER A 142 -4.56 -6.24 -18.22
N TYR A 143 -5.22 -6.73 -19.27
CA TYR A 143 -6.63 -6.49 -19.55
C TYR A 143 -7.52 -7.48 -18.78
N PRO A 144 -8.79 -7.14 -18.50
CA PRO A 144 -9.73 -7.96 -17.74
C PRO A 144 -9.82 -9.43 -18.19
N GLU A 145 -9.84 -9.70 -19.49
CA GLU A 145 -9.98 -11.03 -20.07
C GLU A 145 -8.81 -11.95 -19.67
N ARG A 146 -7.61 -11.39 -19.56
CA ARG A 146 -6.40 -12.13 -19.12
C ARG A 146 -6.39 -12.44 -17.63
N GLY A 147 -7.27 -11.82 -16.85
CA GLY A 147 -7.58 -12.13 -15.46
C GLY A 147 -8.82 -13.02 -15.30
N GLY A 148 -9.46 -13.43 -16.41
CA GLY A 148 -10.70 -14.21 -16.40
C GLY A 148 -11.92 -13.38 -16.02
N PHE A 149 -11.99 -12.12 -16.47
CA PHE A 149 -13.15 -11.26 -16.33
C PHE A 149 -13.77 -10.90 -17.68
N ASN A 150 -15.08 -10.72 -17.68
CA ASN A 150 -15.81 -10.06 -18.76
C ASN A 150 -15.69 -8.54 -18.57
N ALA A 151 -15.07 -7.84 -19.52
CA ALA A 151 -14.81 -6.42 -19.41
C ALA A 151 -16.09 -5.56 -19.35
N GLU A 152 -17.15 -5.95 -20.06
CA GLU A 152 -18.42 -5.22 -20.06
C GLU A 152 -19.11 -5.29 -18.70
N LYS A 153 -19.15 -6.46 -18.07
CA LYS A 153 -19.66 -6.62 -16.70
C LYS A 153 -18.81 -5.85 -15.71
N LEU A 154 -17.48 -5.91 -15.85
CA LEU A 154 -16.56 -5.20 -14.96
C LEU A 154 -16.71 -3.67 -15.07
N ALA A 155 -17.10 -3.15 -16.23
CA ALA A 155 -17.36 -1.72 -16.42
C ALA A 155 -18.51 -1.19 -15.54
N GLN A 156 -19.37 -2.05 -14.98
CA GLN A 156 -20.37 -1.63 -13.98
C GLN A 156 -19.73 -1.05 -12.71
N VAL A 157 -18.46 -1.37 -12.43
CA VAL A 157 -17.70 -0.72 -11.35
C VAL A 157 -17.60 0.78 -11.58
N ASP A 158 -17.32 1.22 -12.82
CA ASP A 158 -17.26 2.65 -13.15
C ASP A 158 -18.60 3.35 -12.84
N THR A 159 -19.72 2.74 -13.26
CA THR A 159 -21.07 3.28 -12.99
C THR A 159 -21.35 3.40 -11.50
N LEU A 160 -20.99 2.40 -10.71
CA LEU A 160 -21.20 2.42 -9.26
C LEU A 160 -20.34 3.50 -8.57
N VAL A 161 -19.08 3.64 -8.97
CA VAL A 161 -18.21 4.68 -8.40
C VAL A 161 -18.74 6.07 -8.79
N GLN A 162 -19.17 6.26 -10.04
CA GLN A 162 -19.78 7.51 -10.50
C GLN A 162 -21.06 7.84 -9.72
N HIS A 163 -21.94 6.87 -9.49
CA HIS A 163 -23.10 7.08 -8.61
C HIS A 163 -22.71 7.51 -7.20
N GLY A 164 -21.59 6.99 -6.67
CA GLY A 164 -21.03 7.43 -5.40
C GLY A 164 -20.63 8.90 -5.39
N LEU A 165 -20.01 9.38 -6.47
CA LEU A 165 -19.67 10.80 -6.65
C LEU A 165 -20.94 11.66 -6.77
N ASP A 166 -21.87 11.27 -7.65
CA ASP A 166 -23.10 12.02 -7.92
C ASP A 166 -24.00 12.12 -6.68
N SER A 167 -23.94 11.10 -5.82
CA SER A 167 -24.67 11.05 -4.54
C SER A 167 -23.91 11.68 -3.37
N LEU A 168 -22.79 12.36 -3.63
CA LEU A 168 -21.95 13.02 -2.62
C LEU A 168 -21.48 12.06 -1.49
N MET A 169 -21.24 10.79 -1.82
CA MET A 169 -20.72 9.83 -0.83
C MET A 169 -19.25 10.09 -0.49
N PHE A 170 -18.51 10.67 -1.43
CA PHE A 170 -17.12 11.10 -1.30
C PHE A 170 -16.79 12.07 -2.46
N PRO A 171 -15.83 13.00 -2.29
CA PRO A 171 -15.34 13.86 -3.39
C PRO A 171 -14.54 13.10 -4.46
N GLY A 172 -13.76 12.11 -4.05
CA GLY A 172 -12.90 11.36 -4.94
C GLY A 172 -12.55 9.96 -4.42
N ALA A 173 -12.18 9.08 -5.35
CA ALA A 173 -11.84 7.70 -5.03
C ALA A 173 -10.79 7.09 -5.97
N GLN A 174 -10.14 6.03 -5.50
CA GLN A 174 -9.37 5.10 -6.31
C GLN A 174 -9.92 3.69 -6.15
N VAL A 175 -9.96 2.95 -7.26
CA VAL A 175 -10.36 1.54 -7.27
C VAL A 175 -9.33 0.73 -8.02
N LEU A 176 -8.83 -0.32 -7.36
CA LEU A 176 -7.91 -1.29 -7.95
C LEU A 176 -8.45 -2.71 -7.75
N ILE A 177 -8.45 -3.48 -8.83
CA ILE A 177 -8.82 -4.89 -8.83
C ILE A 177 -7.69 -5.67 -9.48
N ALA A 178 -7.17 -6.65 -8.76
CA ALA A 178 -6.22 -7.61 -9.25
C ALA A 178 -6.77 -9.03 -9.11
N ARG A 179 -6.44 -9.90 -10.06
CA ARG A 179 -6.72 -11.33 -9.98
C ARG A 179 -5.59 -12.15 -10.57
N LYS A 180 -5.23 -13.27 -9.94
CA LYS A 180 -4.15 -14.17 -10.42
C LYS A 180 -2.82 -13.41 -10.60
N GLY A 181 -2.51 -12.54 -9.64
CA GLY A 181 -1.31 -11.71 -9.65
C GLY A 181 -1.28 -10.62 -10.75
N LYS A 182 -2.41 -10.28 -11.36
CA LYS A 182 -2.50 -9.23 -12.39
C LYS A 182 -3.50 -8.17 -12.01
N VAL A 183 -3.06 -6.91 -11.97
CA VAL A 183 -3.93 -5.74 -11.94
C VAL A 183 -4.64 -5.64 -13.28
N ILE A 184 -5.96 -5.69 -13.25
CA ILE A 184 -6.83 -5.63 -14.43
C ILE A 184 -7.75 -4.41 -14.44
N TYR A 185 -7.84 -3.72 -13.30
CA TYR A 185 -8.57 -2.48 -13.13
C TYR A 185 -7.77 -1.60 -12.17
N ASN A 186 -7.48 -0.37 -12.56
CA ASN A 186 -6.78 0.62 -11.73
C ASN A 186 -7.19 2.02 -12.20
N LYS A 187 -8.21 2.59 -11.56
CA LYS A 187 -8.81 3.86 -11.96
C LYS A 187 -8.95 4.81 -10.78
N ALA A 188 -8.91 6.09 -11.10
CA ALA A 188 -9.10 7.20 -10.19
C ALA A 188 -10.33 8.00 -10.64
N PHE A 189 -11.08 8.54 -9.68
CA PHE A 189 -12.37 9.16 -9.89
C PHE A 189 -12.52 10.43 -9.04
N GLY A 190 -13.24 11.42 -9.57
CA GLY A 190 -13.59 12.62 -8.84
C GLY A 190 -12.38 13.52 -8.53
N LYS A 191 -12.50 14.26 -7.42
CA LYS A 191 -11.64 15.40 -7.08
C LYS A 191 -11.15 15.31 -5.62
N PRO A 192 -10.05 15.98 -5.23
CA PRO A 192 -9.60 16.03 -3.84
C PRO A 192 -10.65 16.62 -2.88
N THR A 193 -11.37 17.65 -3.33
CA THR A 193 -12.48 18.30 -2.62
C THR A 193 -13.64 18.54 -3.61
N TYR A 194 -14.84 18.86 -3.13
CA TYR A 194 -15.99 19.11 -4.01
C TYR A 194 -15.84 20.34 -4.91
N ASP A 195 -15.00 21.29 -4.49
CA ASP A 195 -14.73 22.58 -5.14
C ASP A 195 -13.37 22.64 -5.87
N ALA A 196 -12.55 21.59 -5.78
CA ALA A 196 -11.26 21.56 -6.47
C ALA A 196 -11.44 21.53 -7.99
N GLU A 197 -10.51 22.13 -8.73
CA GLU A 197 -10.43 21.96 -10.19
C GLU A 197 -9.60 20.73 -10.59
N ASP A 198 -8.65 20.35 -9.74
CA ASP A 198 -7.81 19.17 -9.93
C ASP A 198 -8.60 17.87 -9.79
N SER A 199 -8.15 16.84 -10.53
CA SER A 199 -8.72 15.48 -10.46
C SER A 199 -7.86 14.55 -9.60
N ILE A 200 -8.49 13.57 -8.97
CA ILE A 200 -7.75 12.46 -8.37
C ILE A 200 -7.03 11.67 -9.46
N THR A 201 -5.81 11.25 -9.16
CA THR A 201 -5.02 10.35 -10.01
C THR A 201 -4.75 9.05 -9.26
N THR A 202 -4.22 8.03 -9.93
CA THR A 202 -3.76 6.79 -9.26
C THR A 202 -2.53 7.02 -8.36
N GLU A 203 -1.95 8.21 -8.42
CA GLU A 203 -0.79 8.65 -7.64
C GLU A 203 -1.19 9.52 -6.43
N SER A 204 -2.48 9.86 -6.30
CA SER A 204 -3.02 10.56 -5.13
C SER A 204 -2.95 9.67 -3.88
N ILE A 205 -2.65 10.27 -2.75
CA ILE A 205 -2.35 9.58 -1.48
C ILE A 205 -3.49 9.86 -0.49
N TYR A 206 -4.06 8.79 0.06
CA TYR A 206 -5.18 8.82 1.00
C TYR A 206 -4.75 8.42 2.40
N ASP A 207 -5.36 9.03 3.42
CA ASP A 207 -5.34 8.50 4.79
C ASP A 207 -6.08 7.15 4.81
N LEU A 208 -5.36 6.10 5.19
CA LEU A 208 -5.90 4.73 5.18
C LEU A 208 -6.72 4.39 6.42
N ALA A 209 -6.74 5.25 7.44
CA ALA A 209 -7.36 5.03 8.73
C ALA A 209 -7.04 3.62 9.25
N SER A 210 -8.05 2.83 9.63
CA SER A 210 -7.86 1.51 10.23
C SER A 210 -7.29 0.42 9.32
N ILE A 211 -7.14 0.64 8.01
CA ILE A 211 -6.35 -0.27 7.17
C ILE A 211 -4.88 -0.30 7.64
N THR A 212 -4.39 0.76 8.30
CA THR A 212 -3.08 0.81 8.98
C THR A 212 -2.80 -0.43 9.81
N LYS A 213 -3.81 -0.94 10.53
CA LYS A 213 -3.69 -2.14 11.37
C LYS A 213 -3.09 -3.32 10.62
N ILE A 214 -3.59 -3.60 9.43
CA ILE A 214 -3.19 -4.77 8.63
C ILE A 214 -2.00 -4.48 7.70
N LEU A 215 -1.65 -3.21 7.50
CA LEU A 215 -0.55 -2.81 6.62
C LEU A 215 0.71 -2.34 7.36
N ALA A 216 0.65 -2.14 8.67
CA ALA A 216 1.80 -1.71 9.48
C ALA A 216 1.99 -2.61 10.71
N THR A 217 1.08 -2.55 11.67
CA THR A 217 1.23 -3.22 12.97
C THR A 217 1.17 -4.74 12.85
N LEU A 218 0.18 -5.27 12.14
CA LEU A 218 -0.01 -6.70 11.99
C LEU A 218 1.20 -7.42 11.33
N PRO A 219 1.80 -6.94 10.22
CA PRO A 219 2.98 -7.58 9.67
C PRO A 219 4.18 -7.57 10.63
N MET A 220 4.33 -6.52 11.45
CA MET A 220 5.35 -6.50 12.51
C MET A 220 5.06 -7.53 13.62
N VAL A 221 3.81 -7.64 14.06
CA VAL A 221 3.40 -8.67 15.06
C VAL A 221 3.62 -10.08 14.50
N MET A 222 3.25 -10.33 13.25
CA MET A 222 3.50 -11.62 12.59
C MET A 222 4.99 -11.94 12.53
N LYS A 223 5.82 -10.95 12.18
CA LYS A 223 7.27 -11.14 12.13
C LYS A 223 7.87 -11.42 13.50
N MET A 224 7.42 -10.70 14.53
CA MET A 224 7.84 -10.95 15.91
C MET A 224 7.36 -12.30 16.44
N ASP A 225 6.20 -12.80 15.98
CA ASP A 225 5.71 -14.16 16.30
C ASP A 225 6.60 -15.25 15.69
N GLU A 226 7.13 -15.04 14.48
CA GLU A 226 8.12 -15.92 13.86
C GLU A 226 9.46 -15.92 14.59
N GLU A 227 9.86 -14.75 15.11
CA GLU A 227 11.10 -14.54 15.88
C GLU A 227 10.99 -15.04 17.33
N GLY A 228 9.79 -15.42 17.79
CA GLY A 228 9.52 -15.85 19.16
C GLY A 228 9.48 -14.71 20.18
N ASP A 229 9.41 -13.46 19.72
CA ASP A 229 9.33 -12.26 20.56
C ASP A 229 7.93 -12.05 21.15
N ILE A 230 6.89 -12.56 20.50
CA ILE A 230 5.49 -12.49 20.93
C ILE A 230 4.75 -13.76 20.51
N ALA A 231 3.78 -14.20 21.29
CA ALA A 231 2.92 -15.33 20.96
C ALA A 231 1.44 -14.96 21.17
N LEU A 232 0.55 -15.67 20.49
CA LEU A 232 -0.90 -15.44 20.57
C LEU A 232 -1.48 -15.62 21.99
N ASN A 233 -0.84 -16.43 22.83
CA ASN A 233 -1.22 -16.63 24.22
C ASN A 233 -0.60 -15.60 25.18
N ASN A 234 0.35 -14.78 24.73
CA ASN A 234 0.91 -13.76 25.61
C ASN A 234 -0.16 -12.78 26.06
N THR A 235 -0.05 -12.38 27.32
CA THR A 235 -0.99 -11.49 27.99
C THR A 235 -0.48 -10.05 27.98
N PHE A 236 -1.36 -9.08 28.16
CA PHE A 236 -0.98 -7.67 28.18
C PHE A 236 0.02 -7.34 29.28
N GLN A 237 -0.05 -7.99 30.45
CA GLN A 237 0.97 -7.82 31.50
C GLN A 237 2.36 -8.37 31.11
N GLU A 238 2.42 -9.41 30.27
CA GLU A 238 3.69 -9.94 29.78
C GLU A 238 4.32 -9.03 28.72
N LEU A 239 3.49 -8.33 27.95
CA LEU A 239 3.95 -7.38 26.94
C LEU A 239 4.34 -6.02 27.57
N LEU A 240 3.48 -5.51 28.44
CA LEU A 240 3.64 -4.23 29.14
C LEU A 240 3.42 -4.49 30.65
N PRO A 241 4.49 -4.71 31.43
CA PRO A 241 4.41 -4.99 32.86
C PRO A 241 3.60 -3.96 33.67
N GLU A 242 3.48 -2.73 33.18
CA GLU A 242 2.67 -1.66 33.76
C GLU A 242 1.18 -2.01 33.83
N TYR A 243 0.73 -3.04 33.09
CA TYR A 243 -0.66 -3.52 33.12
C TYR A 243 -0.91 -4.66 34.11
N ALA A 244 0.09 -5.14 34.86
CA ALA A 244 -0.05 -6.24 35.82
C ALA A 244 -1.15 -5.96 36.87
N ASP A 245 -1.28 -4.72 37.34
CA ASP A 245 -2.27 -4.36 38.37
C ASP A 245 -3.60 -3.82 37.78
N THR A 246 -3.87 -4.08 36.49
CA THR A 246 -5.06 -3.56 35.80
C THR A 246 -6.07 -4.67 35.47
N GLU A 247 -7.32 -4.30 35.14
CA GLU A 247 -8.28 -5.28 34.59
C GLU A 247 -7.84 -5.88 33.25
N LEU A 248 -6.89 -5.23 32.56
CA LEU A 248 -6.42 -5.65 31.24
C LEU A 248 -5.34 -6.73 31.30
N GLN A 249 -4.76 -7.00 32.47
CA GLN A 249 -3.57 -7.86 32.66
C GLN A 249 -3.63 -9.17 31.86
N ASN A 250 -4.78 -9.86 31.88
CA ASN A 250 -4.97 -11.21 31.33
C ASN A 250 -5.56 -11.22 29.90
N VAL A 251 -5.69 -10.06 29.26
CA VAL A 251 -6.10 -9.99 27.85
C VAL A 251 -4.96 -10.54 26.99
N THR A 252 -5.21 -11.62 26.25
CA THR A 252 -4.20 -12.21 25.38
C THR A 252 -4.12 -11.52 24.02
N VAL A 253 -2.98 -11.61 23.34
CA VAL A 253 -2.79 -11.14 21.95
C VAL A 253 -3.89 -11.70 21.03
N LEU A 254 -4.19 -13.00 21.14
CA LEU A 254 -5.26 -13.65 20.39
C LEU A 254 -6.61 -12.97 20.60
N LYS A 255 -7.02 -12.79 21.86
CA LYS A 255 -8.32 -12.17 22.16
C LYS A 255 -8.33 -10.71 21.71
N ALA A 256 -7.25 -9.98 21.97
CA ALA A 256 -7.12 -8.56 21.63
C ALA A 256 -7.25 -8.31 20.12
N LEU A 257 -6.43 -9.00 19.31
CA LEU A 257 -6.38 -8.81 17.86
C LEU A 257 -7.55 -9.46 17.12
N SER A 258 -8.26 -10.40 17.74
CA SER A 258 -9.55 -10.91 17.22
C SER A 258 -10.78 -10.13 17.69
N HIS A 259 -10.60 -8.97 18.34
CA HIS A 259 -11.69 -8.14 18.86
C HIS A 259 -12.63 -8.88 19.83
N TYR A 260 -12.04 -9.80 20.59
CA TYR A 260 -12.69 -10.59 21.64
C TYR A 260 -12.06 -10.35 23.02
N GLY A 261 -11.14 -9.39 23.12
CA GLY A 261 -10.46 -9.00 24.35
C GLY A 261 -11.30 -8.17 25.31
N ARG A 262 -12.58 -7.91 25.00
CA ARG A 262 -13.50 -7.10 25.81
C ARG A 262 -13.03 -5.65 26.02
N LEU A 263 -12.10 -5.18 25.20
CA LEU A 263 -11.56 -3.83 25.27
C LEU A 263 -12.60 -2.78 24.84
N PRO A 264 -12.56 -1.54 25.37
CA PRO A 264 -13.41 -0.47 24.85
C PRO A 264 -13.12 -0.22 23.37
N ALA A 265 -14.13 0.23 22.63
CA ALA A 265 -14.00 0.37 21.17
C ALA A 265 -13.01 1.47 20.79
N TRP A 266 -13.15 2.61 21.44
CA TRP A 266 -12.38 3.82 21.20
C TRP A 266 -12.30 4.63 22.50
N ILE A 267 -11.21 5.37 22.67
CA ILE A 267 -10.99 6.27 23.81
C ILE A 267 -10.69 7.66 23.23
N ALA A 268 -11.49 8.65 23.59
CA ALA A 268 -11.37 10.01 23.08
C ALA A 268 -10.27 10.80 23.83
N PHE A 269 -9.00 10.43 23.64
CA PHE A 269 -7.88 10.99 24.40
C PHE A 269 -7.76 12.52 24.34
N TYR A 270 -8.16 13.12 23.21
CA TYR A 270 -8.04 14.55 22.97
C TYR A 270 -9.05 15.39 23.76
N VAL A 271 -10.19 14.82 24.19
CA VAL A 271 -11.28 15.60 24.80
C VAL A 271 -10.83 16.29 26.09
N ASP A 272 -10.00 15.62 26.89
CA ASP A 272 -9.51 16.16 28.17
C ASP A 272 -8.36 17.18 27.99
N THR A 273 -7.91 17.38 26.74
CA THR A 273 -6.89 18.40 26.41
C THR A 273 -7.50 19.70 25.91
N LEU A 274 -8.83 19.79 25.88
CA LEU A 274 -9.57 20.97 25.44
C LEU A 274 -9.93 21.88 26.60
N ASP A 275 -10.00 23.18 26.34
CA ASP A 275 -10.47 24.19 27.27
C ASP A 275 -12.01 24.18 27.41
N LYS A 276 -12.54 25.06 28.27
CA LYS A 276 -13.99 25.25 28.47
C LYS A 276 -14.77 25.61 27.20
N ASN A 277 -14.10 26.15 26.17
CA ASN A 277 -14.68 26.51 24.88
C ASN A 277 -14.51 25.40 23.84
N ARG A 278 -14.02 24.22 24.24
CA ARG A 278 -13.67 23.09 23.37
C ARG A 278 -12.57 23.40 22.35
N LYS A 279 -11.66 24.32 22.69
CA LYS A 279 -10.45 24.62 21.92
C LYS A 279 -9.24 23.91 22.52
N PRO A 280 -8.20 23.59 21.73
CA PRO A 280 -6.95 23.09 22.30
C PRO A 280 -6.43 24.01 23.41
N SER A 281 -6.23 23.45 24.61
CA SER A 281 -5.80 24.23 25.78
C SER A 281 -4.32 24.57 25.72
N GLU A 282 -3.96 25.79 26.12
CA GLU A 282 -2.56 26.22 26.31
C GLU A 282 -1.82 25.43 27.40
N GLU A 283 -2.52 24.63 28.22
CA GLU A 283 -1.86 23.69 29.13
C GLU A 283 -1.16 22.57 28.36
N TYR A 284 -1.78 22.07 27.28
CA TYR A 284 -1.33 20.88 26.56
C TYR A 284 -0.70 21.18 25.21
N TYR A 285 -0.98 22.35 24.61
CA TYR A 285 -0.60 22.65 23.23
C TYR A 285 0.21 23.92 23.06
N ARG A 286 1.01 23.95 21.99
CA ARG A 286 1.75 25.11 21.47
C ARG A 286 1.55 25.24 19.96
N GLU A 287 1.65 26.47 19.44
CA GLU A 287 1.53 26.71 18.00
C GLU A 287 2.79 26.34 17.20
N ALA A 288 3.93 26.22 17.88
CA ALA A 288 5.23 25.89 17.30
C ALA A 288 5.95 24.87 18.20
N PRO A 289 6.90 24.07 17.64
CA PRO A 289 7.66 23.14 18.45
C PRO A 289 8.51 23.90 19.46
N MET A 290 8.49 23.44 20.71
CA MET A 290 9.32 23.95 21.80
C MET A 290 9.69 22.82 22.75
N ASP A 291 10.64 23.07 23.64
CA ASP A 291 11.07 22.06 24.61
C ASP A 291 9.89 21.50 25.42
N GLY A 292 9.77 20.18 25.47
CA GLY A 292 8.62 19.46 26.05
C GLY A 292 7.33 19.42 25.20
N PHE A 293 7.32 19.97 23.98
CA PHE A 293 6.18 20.00 23.05
C PHE A 293 6.61 19.67 21.61
N HIS A 294 7.01 18.41 21.39
CA HIS A 294 7.52 17.96 20.09
C HIS A 294 6.49 17.15 19.29
N ILE A 295 5.39 16.70 19.91
CA ILE A 295 4.37 15.87 19.25
C ILE A 295 3.52 16.72 18.30
N LYS A 296 3.88 16.72 17.01
CA LYS A 296 3.14 17.45 15.97
C LYS A 296 1.79 16.77 15.67
N VAL A 297 0.70 17.41 16.07
CA VAL A 297 -0.68 16.97 15.76
C VAL A 297 -1.12 17.53 14.39
N THR A 298 -0.80 18.80 14.13
CA THR A 298 -0.97 19.50 12.84
C THR A 298 0.08 20.61 12.73
N ASP A 299 0.07 21.42 11.65
CA ASP A 299 1.13 22.40 11.39
C ASP A 299 1.29 23.48 12.47
N LYS A 300 0.20 23.80 13.16
CA LYS A 300 0.13 24.81 14.23
C LYS A 300 -0.35 24.23 15.57
N LEU A 301 -0.17 22.93 15.79
CA LEU A 301 -0.64 22.29 17.02
C LEU A 301 0.34 21.20 17.45
N TYR A 302 1.11 21.51 18.49
CA TYR A 302 2.13 20.64 19.07
C TYR A 302 1.73 20.29 20.50
N LEU A 303 1.55 18.99 20.76
CA LEU A 303 1.15 18.44 22.05
C LEU A 303 2.37 18.24 22.96
N THR A 304 2.19 18.39 24.26
CA THR A 304 3.23 18.09 25.26
C THR A 304 3.67 16.62 25.21
N ASP A 305 4.99 16.39 25.31
CA ASP A 305 5.60 15.06 25.24
C ASP A 305 5.12 14.15 26.37
N ALA A 306 4.82 14.73 27.54
CA ALA A 306 4.30 14.01 28.71
C ALA A 306 2.93 13.35 28.47
N TYR A 307 2.21 13.77 27.43
CA TYR A 307 0.89 13.20 27.15
C TYR A 307 0.95 11.76 26.60
N LYS A 308 2.12 11.32 26.10
CA LYS A 308 2.31 9.92 25.68
C LYS A 308 2.00 8.95 26.84
N ASP A 309 2.51 9.24 28.03
CA ASP A 309 2.27 8.41 29.22
C ASP A 309 0.79 8.43 29.64
N SER A 310 0.13 9.59 29.51
CA SER A 310 -1.30 9.75 29.79
C SER A 310 -2.17 8.84 28.92
N ILE A 311 -1.82 8.60 27.65
CA ILE A 311 -2.54 7.69 26.76
C ILE A 311 -2.52 6.26 27.34
N TYR A 312 -1.35 5.72 27.67
CA TYR A 312 -1.22 4.35 28.15
C TYR A 312 -1.75 4.15 29.57
N ASN A 313 -1.59 5.16 30.44
CA ASN A 313 -2.21 5.18 31.76
C ASN A 313 -3.75 5.13 31.67
N ARG A 314 -4.33 5.89 30.74
CA ARG A 314 -5.79 5.88 30.51
C ARG A 314 -6.29 4.55 29.94
N ILE A 315 -5.49 3.89 29.10
CA ILE A 315 -5.77 2.53 28.64
C ILE A 315 -5.79 1.56 29.82
N GLY A 316 -4.77 1.58 30.69
CA GLY A 316 -4.69 0.70 31.85
C GLY A 316 -5.85 0.86 32.86
N ARG A 317 -6.48 2.04 32.90
CA ARG A 317 -7.64 2.34 33.76
C ARG A 317 -9.00 1.93 33.16
N GLN A 318 -9.04 1.30 32.00
CA GLN A 318 -10.31 0.89 31.37
C GLN A 318 -10.82 -0.44 31.92
N ASP A 319 -12.11 -0.48 32.26
CA ASP A 319 -12.77 -1.75 32.61
C ASP A 319 -13.08 -2.61 31.38
N LEU A 320 -12.95 -3.92 31.54
CA LEU A 320 -13.33 -4.89 30.52
C LEU A 320 -14.85 -4.90 30.29
N LYS A 321 -15.25 -4.83 29.03
CA LYS A 321 -16.65 -4.77 28.59
C LYS A 321 -17.27 -6.16 28.52
N SER A 322 -18.45 -6.29 27.91
CA SER A 322 -19.14 -7.59 27.79
C SER A 322 -18.35 -8.59 26.92
N ASN A 323 -18.56 -9.89 27.16
CA ASN A 323 -17.90 -10.98 26.43
C ASN A 323 -18.49 -11.22 25.01
N ARG A 324 -18.85 -10.14 24.32
CA ARG A 324 -19.34 -10.16 22.94
C ARG A 324 -18.28 -9.54 22.04
N TYR A 325 -18.35 -9.85 20.74
CA TYR A 325 -17.55 -9.16 19.74
C TYR A 325 -17.62 -7.63 19.93
N ARG A 326 -16.45 -7.00 20.00
CA ARG A 326 -16.32 -5.54 20.09
C ARG A 326 -15.06 -5.11 19.38
N TYR A 327 -15.23 -4.48 18.22
CA TYR A 327 -14.13 -3.81 17.54
C TYR A 327 -13.45 -2.83 18.50
N SER A 328 -12.12 -2.82 18.52
CA SER A 328 -11.33 -2.02 19.46
C SER A 328 -10.00 -1.60 18.86
N ASP A 329 -9.67 -0.32 19.00
CA ASP A 329 -8.37 0.24 18.64
C ASP A 329 -7.31 0.00 19.72
N VAL A 330 -7.72 -0.19 20.98
CA VAL A 330 -6.81 -0.27 22.15
C VAL A 330 -5.76 -1.35 21.99
N ALA A 331 -6.12 -2.52 21.42
CA ALA A 331 -5.17 -3.60 21.19
C ALA A 331 -3.94 -3.13 20.39
N TYR A 332 -4.13 -2.23 19.43
CA TYR A 332 -3.07 -1.76 18.54
C TYR A 332 -2.21 -0.66 19.16
N TYR A 333 -2.69 0.06 20.18
CA TYR A 333 -1.83 0.88 21.03
C TYR A 333 -0.85 0.01 21.81
N VAL A 334 -1.36 -1.04 22.44
CA VAL A 334 -0.54 -2.00 23.21
C VAL A 334 0.50 -2.68 22.32
N MET A 335 0.08 -3.16 21.13
CA MET A 335 1.02 -3.77 20.19
C MET A 335 2.09 -2.78 19.73
N LYS A 336 1.74 -1.53 19.41
CA LYS A 336 2.72 -0.51 19.02
C LYS A 336 3.74 -0.27 20.13
N GLU A 337 3.29 -0.01 21.35
CA GLU A 337 4.20 0.27 22.47
C GLU A 337 5.13 -0.90 22.72
N PHE A 338 4.61 -2.12 22.70
CA PHE A 338 5.42 -3.32 22.83
C PHE A 338 6.46 -3.46 21.69
N ILE A 339 6.06 -3.28 20.42
CA ILE A 339 6.96 -3.33 19.27
C ILE A 339 8.11 -2.33 19.43
N GLU A 340 7.79 -1.06 19.73
CA GLU A 340 8.79 0.00 19.85
C GLU A 340 9.68 -0.19 21.08
N ALA A 341 9.11 -0.62 22.21
CA ALA A 341 9.86 -0.92 23.43
C ALA A 341 10.83 -2.08 23.23
N LYS A 342 10.43 -3.12 22.49
CA LYS A 342 11.25 -4.32 22.23
C LYS A 342 12.33 -4.05 21.17
N LYS A 343 11.99 -3.33 20.08
CA LYS A 343 12.90 -3.09 18.94
C LYS A 343 13.70 -1.78 19.06
N LYS A 344 13.38 -0.91 20.02
CA LYS A 344 14.03 0.39 20.27
C LYS A 344 14.08 1.32 19.04
N ARG A 345 13.07 1.19 18.17
CA ARG A 345 12.89 1.97 16.94
C ARG A 345 11.39 2.22 16.73
N PRO A 346 11.00 3.35 16.14
CA PRO A 346 9.59 3.69 15.95
C PRO A 346 8.95 2.81 14.86
N LEU A 347 7.63 2.61 14.96
CA LEU A 347 6.87 1.69 14.10
C LEU A 347 6.93 2.05 12.61
N ASP A 348 6.93 3.34 12.29
CA ASP A 348 7.00 3.85 10.91
C ASP A 348 8.30 3.46 10.21
N VAL A 349 9.42 3.59 10.92
CA VAL A 349 10.75 3.17 10.44
C VAL A 349 10.82 1.66 10.31
N LEU A 350 10.35 0.91 11.32
CA LEU A 350 10.34 -0.55 11.29
C LEU A 350 9.50 -1.10 10.12
N ALA A 351 8.29 -0.57 9.92
CA ALA A 351 7.40 -0.98 8.84
C ALA A 351 7.96 -0.61 7.46
N ASN A 352 8.61 0.55 7.33
CA ASN A 352 9.27 0.95 6.09
C ASN A 352 10.41 -0.01 5.71
N ASP A 353 11.29 -0.32 6.66
CA ASP A 353 12.47 -1.16 6.43
C ASP A 353 12.08 -2.61 6.17
N PHE A 354 11.10 -3.13 6.92
CA PHE A 354 10.66 -4.52 6.79
C PHE A 354 9.80 -4.74 5.54
N LEU A 355 8.89 -3.81 5.23
CA LEU A 355 7.82 -4.05 4.27
C LEU A 355 7.81 -3.05 3.12
N TYR A 356 7.68 -1.75 3.37
CA TYR A 356 7.35 -0.78 2.31
C TYR A 356 8.47 -0.59 1.29
N GLY A 357 9.70 -0.40 1.77
CA GLY A 357 10.87 -0.29 0.90
C GLY A 357 11.09 -1.55 0.07
N PRO A 358 11.27 -2.73 0.69
CA PRO A 358 11.57 -3.96 -0.05
C PRO A 358 10.45 -4.43 -0.99
N ILE A 359 9.18 -4.17 -0.67
CA ILE A 359 8.06 -4.54 -1.55
C ILE A 359 7.88 -3.56 -2.74
N GLY A 360 8.50 -2.37 -2.66
CA GLY A 360 8.36 -1.30 -3.65
C GLY A 360 7.08 -0.48 -3.48
N ALA A 361 6.59 -0.32 -2.25
CA ALA A 361 5.43 0.50 -1.90
C ALA A 361 5.83 1.97 -1.68
N THR A 362 6.23 2.65 -2.76
CA THR A 362 6.88 3.98 -2.74
C THR A 362 5.96 5.15 -2.38
N HIS A 363 4.65 4.93 -2.30
CA HIS A 363 3.62 5.89 -1.89
C HIS A 363 3.09 5.63 -0.48
N THR A 364 3.52 4.52 0.15
CA THR A 364 3.10 4.16 1.50
C THR A 364 4.02 4.80 2.53
N SER A 365 3.46 5.63 3.41
CA SER A 365 4.23 6.22 4.52
C SER A 365 3.31 6.71 5.64
N TYR A 366 3.85 6.73 6.86
CA TYR A 366 3.39 7.67 7.88
C TYR A 366 3.88 9.07 7.55
N ASN A 367 3.26 10.11 8.13
CA ASN A 367 3.65 11.51 7.98
C ASN A 367 3.97 11.90 6.52
N PRO A 368 3.01 11.76 5.60
CA PRO A 368 3.24 11.84 4.15
C PRO A 368 3.82 13.19 3.69
N LEU A 369 3.62 14.28 4.44
CA LEU A 369 4.19 15.60 4.13
C LEU A 369 5.72 15.65 4.20
N GLU A 370 6.36 14.69 4.87
CA GLU A 370 7.82 14.55 4.89
C GLU A 370 8.37 13.97 3.58
N LYS A 371 7.52 13.30 2.78
CA LYS A 371 7.94 12.58 1.56
C LYS A 371 7.27 13.07 0.28
N PHE A 372 6.09 13.66 0.39
CA PHE A 372 5.26 14.01 -0.76
C PHE A 372 4.79 15.46 -0.66
N PRO A 373 4.71 16.18 -1.80
CA PRO A 373 4.10 17.50 -1.81
C PRO A 373 2.62 17.41 -1.43
N GLN A 374 2.13 18.42 -0.71
CA GLN A 374 0.76 18.45 -0.17
C GLN A 374 -0.33 18.23 -1.24
N ASN A 375 -0.11 18.73 -2.47
CA ASN A 375 -1.07 18.56 -3.58
C ASN A 375 -1.26 17.11 -4.04
N ARG A 376 -0.37 16.19 -3.66
CA ARG A 376 -0.57 14.75 -3.88
C ARG A 376 -1.42 14.09 -2.81
N ILE A 377 -1.64 14.74 -1.68
CA ILE A 377 -2.32 14.17 -0.51
C ILE A 377 -3.75 14.67 -0.46
N VAL A 378 -4.70 13.73 -0.38
CA VAL A 378 -6.12 14.03 -0.37
C VAL A 378 -6.56 14.46 1.04
N PRO A 379 -7.28 15.59 1.21
CA PRO A 379 -7.77 16.02 2.51
C PRO A 379 -8.84 15.06 3.05
N SER A 380 -8.86 14.91 4.37
CA SER A 380 -9.70 13.93 5.06
C SER A 380 -10.90 14.53 5.77
N GLU A 381 -10.81 15.73 6.33
CA GLU A 381 -11.90 16.40 7.05
C GLU A 381 -11.62 17.91 7.17
N VAL A 382 -12.67 18.74 7.26
CA VAL A 382 -12.59 20.10 7.82
C VAL A 382 -12.90 19.99 9.31
N ASP A 383 -11.87 19.80 10.14
CA ASP A 383 -12.01 19.55 11.58
C ASP A 383 -12.35 20.87 12.30
N ASN A 384 -13.53 20.95 12.90
CA ASN A 384 -14.04 22.12 13.61
C ASN A 384 -14.35 21.85 15.10
N TYR A 385 -13.77 20.80 15.67
CA TYR A 385 -14.03 20.37 17.04
C TYR A 385 -12.78 19.99 17.84
N TYR A 386 -11.65 19.77 17.16
CA TYR A 386 -10.36 19.53 17.79
C TYR A 386 -9.28 20.42 17.19
N ARG A 387 -8.95 20.22 15.90
CA ARG A 387 -7.79 20.89 15.27
C ARG A 387 -8.13 22.25 14.64
N TYR A 388 -9.42 22.53 14.44
CA TYR A 388 -9.93 23.79 13.86
C TYR A 388 -9.28 24.19 12.53
N GLN A 389 -9.04 23.21 11.66
CA GLN A 389 -8.43 23.38 10.34
C GLN A 389 -8.77 22.21 9.41
N THR A 390 -8.48 22.36 8.11
CA THR A 390 -8.54 21.25 7.16
C THR A 390 -7.42 20.25 7.43
N VAL A 391 -7.79 18.99 7.67
CA VAL A 391 -6.86 17.89 7.92
C VAL A 391 -6.40 17.31 6.59
N GLN A 392 -5.22 17.72 6.13
CA GLN A 392 -4.56 17.25 4.91
C GLN A 392 -3.10 16.92 5.20
N GLY A 393 -2.66 15.69 4.94
CA GLY A 393 -1.30 15.25 5.23
C GLY A 393 -1.01 14.95 6.71
N TYR A 394 -1.99 15.16 7.59
CA TYR A 394 -2.00 14.73 8.97
C TYR A 394 -3.05 13.64 9.15
N VAL A 395 -2.79 12.68 10.04
CA VAL A 395 -3.73 11.57 10.29
C VAL A 395 -5.06 12.09 10.84
N HIS A 396 -6.16 11.61 10.27
CA HIS A 396 -7.53 11.93 10.66
C HIS A 396 -7.81 11.47 12.10
N ASP A 397 -7.38 10.27 12.47
CA ASP A 397 -7.56 9.74 13.83
C ASP A 397 -6.83 10.59 14.87
N MET A 398 -7.59 11.07 15.87
CA MET A 398 -7.10 12.00 16.89
C MET A 398 -6.05 11.32 17.77
N GLY A 399 -6.26 10.06 18.14
CA GLY A 399 -5.37 9.34 19.04
C GLY A 399 -4.05 8.93 18.37
N ALA A 400 -4.03 8.72 17.05
CA ALA A 400 -2.79 8.59 16.27
C ALA A 400 -2.10 9.95 16.08
N ALA A 401 -2.85 11.04 15.89
CA ALA A 401 -2.29 12.38 15.81
C ALA A 401 -1.58 12.78 17.11
N MET A 402 -2.14 12.41 18.26
CA MET A 402 -1.52 12.58 19.59
C MET A 402 -0.29 11.68 19.83
N GLN A 403 0.05 10.79 18.90
CA GLN A 403 1.30 10.00 18.88
C GLN A 403 2.26 10.50 17.79
N GLY A 404 2.10 11.74 17.31
CA GLY A 404 2.96 12.33 16.27
C GLY A 404 2.68 11.78 14.87
N GLY A 405 1.44 11.29 14.64
CA GLY A 405 1.00 10.75 13.37
C GLY A 405 1.28 9.25 13.18
N VAL A 406 2.11 8.65 14.04
CA VAL A 406 2.44 7.23 13.99
C VAL A 406 1.60 6.48 15.02
N GLY A 407 0.47 5.92 14.62
CA GLY A 407 -0.38 5.08 15.47
C GLY A 407 -0.33 3.61 15.07
N GLY A 408 -0.49 2.69 16.02
CA GLY A 408 -0.61 1.27 15.70
C GLY A 408 -1.94 0.93 15.00
N HIS A 409 -2.95 1.76 15.21
CA HIS A 409 -4.33 1.55 14.74
C HIS A 409 -4.69 2.42 13.53
N ALA A 410 -3.94 3.50 13.25
CA ALA A 410 -4.17 4.50 12.21
C ALA A 410 -2.88 5.32 11.96
N GLY A 411 -2.81 6.11 10.88
CA GLY A 411 -1.67 6.98 10.57
C GLY A 411 -0.97 6.69 9.26
N LEU A 412 -1.25 5.54 8.64
CA LEU A 412 -0.66 5.18 7.36
C LEU A 412 -1.40 5.87 6.20
N PHE A 413 -0.63 6.39 5.25
CA PHE A 413 -1.11 6.95 4.01
C PHE A 413 -0.61 6.13 2.81
N SER A 414 -1.43 5.98 1.76
CA SER A 414 -1.03 5.28 0.53
C SER A 414 -1.95 5.59 -0.65
N ASN A 415 -1.56 5.13 -1.85
CA ASN A 415 -2.47 4.91 -2.98
C ASN A 415 -2.95 3.45 -3.09
N ALA A 416 -3.87 3.17 -4.01
CA ALA A 416 -4.46 1.84 -4.18
C ALA A 416 -3.44 0.81 -4.72
N GLY A 417 -2.49 1.26 -5.54
CA GLY A 417 -1.42 0.42 -6.10
C GLY A 417 -0.58 -0.25 -5.02
N ASP A 418 -0.13 0.52 -4.04
CA ASP A 418 0.76 0.00 -2.99
C ASP A 418 0.03 -0.83 -1.94
N VAL A 419 -1.20 -0.45 -1.60
CA VAL A 419 -2.09 -1.30 -0.79
C VAL A 419 -2.26 -2.67 -1.45
N ALA A 420 -2.45 -2.70 -2.77
CA ALA A 420 -2.60 -3.95 -3.51
C ALA A 420 -1.32 -4.82 -3.47
N LYS A 421 -0.12 -4.24 -3.48
CA LYS A 421 1.15 -4.99 -3.35
C LYS A 421 1.20 -5.74 -2.02
N ILE A 422 0.89 -5.06 -0.91
CA ILE A 422 0.91 -5.66 0.43
C ILE A 422 -0.19 -6.72 0.56
N MET A 423 -1.39 -6.45 0.06
CA MET A 423 -2.48 -7.43 0.08
C MET A 423 -2.19 -8.65 -0.82
N GLN A 424 -1.50 -8.46 -1.95
CA GLN A 424 -1.01 -9.54 -2.79
C GLN A 424 0.05 -10.39 -2.06
N MET A 425 0.92 -9.78 -1.25
CA MET A 425 1.87 -10.52 -0.40
C MET A 425 1.14 -11.45 0.59
N TYR A 426 0.08 -10.97 1.25
CA TYR A 426 -0.74 -11.84 2.10
C TYR A 426 -1.48 -12.92 1.32
N LEU A 427 -2.07 -12.58 0.17
CA LEU A 427 -2.75 -13.55 -0.69
C LEU A 427 -1.80 -14.65 -1.17
N GLN A 428 -0.53 -14.31 -1.38
CA GLN A 428 0.57 -15.23 -1.73
C GLN A 428 1.28 -15.81 -0.50
N GLU A 429 0.60 -15.88 0.63
CA GLU A 429 1.07 -16.53 1.85
C GLU A 429 2.47 -16.07 2.31
N GLY A 430 2.68 -14.75 2.30
CA GLY A 430 3.90 -14.12 2.81
C GLY A 430 4.99 -13.92 1.75
N PHE A 431 4.76 -14.30 0.49
CA PHE A 431 5.72 -14.16 -0.59
C PHE A 431 5.33 -13.06 -1.58
N TYR A 432 6.27 -12.20 -1.95
CA TYR A 432 6.06 -11.23 -3.03
C TYR A 432 7.38 -10.84 -3.67
N GLY A 433 7.42 -10.86 -5.00
CA GLY A 433 8.53 -10.28 -5.75
C GLY A 433 9.89 -10.91 -5.55
N GLY A 434 9.95 -12.23 -5.33
CA GLY A 434 11.19 -12.95 -5.07
C GLY A 434 11.55 -13.03 -3.59
N THR A 435 10.81 -12.34 -2.72
CA THR A 435 11.10 -12.24 -1.29
C THR A 435 10.01 -12.91 -0.47
N ARG A 436 10.40 -13.71 0.53
CA ARG A 436 9.51 -14.18 1.59
C ARG A 436 9.58 -13.21 2.76
N PHE A 437 8.53 -12.42 2.94
CA PHE A 437 8.38 -11.48 4.05
C PHE A 437 7.93 -12.20 5.32
N LEU A 438 7.01 -13.15 5.16
CA LEU A 438 6.42 -13.93 6.24
C LEU A 438 6.33 -15.42 5.82
N ASP A 439 6.39 -16.31 6.79
CA ASP A 439 6.11 -17.72 6.58
C ASP A 439 4.62 -17.94 6.27
N SER A 440 4.34 -18.87 5.36
CA SER A 440 2.96 -19.22 4.99
C SER A 440 2.15 -19.71 6.21
N ARG A 441 2.80 -20.44 7.13
CA ARG A 441 2.18 -20.89 8.39
C ARG A 441 1.74 -19.73 9.27
N THR A 442 2.49 -18.62 9.29
CA THR A 442 2.17 -17.42 10.07
C THR A 442 0.98 -16.70 9.46
N VAL A 443 0.99 -16.46 8.15
CA VAL A 443 -0.14 -15.82 7.46
C VAL A 443 -1.42 -16.63 7.68
N LYS A 444 -1.36 -17.97 7.58
CA LYS A 444 -2.50 -18.86 7.86
C LYS A 444 -2.93 -18.81 9.33
N LYS A 445 -1.98 -18.84 10.28
CA LYS A 445 -2.23 -18.73 11.72
C LYS A 445 -3.01 -17.47 12.05
N PHE A 446 -2.64 -16.33 11.46
CA PHE A 446 -3.31 -15.05 11.72
C PHE A 446 -4.60 -14.85 10.90
N ASN A 447 -4.74 -15.47 9.73
CA ASN A 447 -6.01 -15.48 8.97
C ASN A 447 -7.07 -16.46 9.54
N THR A 448 -6.71 -17.26 10.56
CA THR A 448 -7.61 -18.23 11.18
C THR A 448 -8.61 -17.56 12.11
N CYS A 449 -9.88 -17.97 12.02
CA CYS A 449 -10.96 -17.49 12.88
C CYS A 449 -11.12 -18.36 14.13
N TYR A 450 -10.39 -18.04 15.20
CA TYR A 450 -10.37 -18.84 16.43
C TYR A 450 -11.66 -18.78 17.25
N PHE A 451 -12.46 -17.72 17.07
CA PHE A 451 -13.69 -17.48 17.84
C PHE A 451 -14.95 -17.52 16.97
N CYS A 452 -14.88 -18.21 15.83
CA CYS A 452 -16.00 -18.33 14.91
C CYS A 452 -17.23 -18.98 15.57
N ASP A 453 -17.03 -19.99 16.42
CA ASP A 453 -18.11 -20.66 17.16
C ASP A 453 -18.80 -19.73 18.19
N ASN A 454 -18.10 -18.68 18.63
CA ASN A 454 -18.65 -17.62 19.47
C ASN A 454 -19.29 -16.47 18.67
N LYS A 455 -19.54 -16.67 17.36
CA LYS A 455 -20.05 -15.67 16.43
C LYS A 455 -19.14 -14.43 16.32
N VAL A 456 -17.84 -14.60 16.54
CA VAL A 456 -16.82 -13.57 16.35
C VAL A 456 -16.11 -13.82 15.02
N ARG A 457 -16.55 -13.11 13.99
CA ARG A 457 -16.11 -13.26 12.61
C ARG A 457 -14.82 -12.48 12.35
N ARG A 458 -13.72 -12.85 13.02
CA ARG A 458 -12.42 -12.16 12.95
C ARG A 458 -11.28 -13.17 12.89
N GLY A 459 -10.25 -12.83 12.12
CA GLY A 459 -8.95 -13.46 12.25
C GLY A 459 -8.20 -12.86 13.42
N VAL A 460 -6.91 -13.12 13.52
CA VAL A 460 -6.00 -12.35 14.37
C VAL A 460 -5.56 -11.13 13.56
N GLY A 461 -6.18 -9.98 13.82
CA GLY A 461 -5.93 -8.71 13.14
C GLY A 461 -6.71 -8.50 11.85
N PHE A 462 -7.01 -9.56 11.09
CA PHE A 462 -7.81 -9.46 9.87
C PHE A 462 -9.33 -9.47 10.15
N ASP A 463 -10.07 -8.70 9.35
CA ASP A 463 -11.51 -8.93 9.19
C ASP A 463 -11.76 -10.18 8.32
N LYS A 464 -12.85 -10.90 8.58
CA LYS A 464 -13.27 -12.12 7.86
C LYS A 464 -14.56 -11.86 7.09
N PRO A 465 -15.08 -12.70 6.20
CA PRO A 465 -16.22 -12.31 5.36
C PRO A 465 -17.56 -12.53 6.05
N GLN A 466 -18.49 -11.58 5.92
CA GLN A 466 -19.89 -11.76 6.30
C GLN A 466 -20.61 -12.44 5.13
N ILE A 467 -21.07 -13.68 5.34
CA ILE A 467 -21.74 -14.49 4.31
C ILE A 467 -23.25 -14.23 4.28
N GLU A 468 -23.87 -13.98 5.44
CA GLU A 468 -25.31 -13.73 5.56
C GLU A 468 -25.58 -12.38 6.24
N GLY A 469 -26.59 -11.65 5.77
CA GLY A 469 -26.97 -10.35 6.31
C GLY A 469 -26.03 -9.20 5.92
N SER A 470 -26.21 -8.05 6.58
CA SER A 470 -25.38 -6.86 6.32
C SER A 470 -23.98 -6.99 6.92
N GLY A 471 -22.96 -6.60 6.17
CA GLY A 471 -21.58 -6.67 6.63
C GLY A 471 -20.58 -6.03 5.66
N PRO A 472 -19.27 -6.23 5.86
CA PRO A 472 -18.23 -5.59 5.05
C PRO A 472 -17.98 -6.29 3.70
N THR A 473 -18.77 -7.32 3.36
CA THR A 473 -18.62 -8.10 2.12
C THR A 473 -19.97 -8.35 1.47
N CYS A 474 -19.98 -8.61 0.16
CA CYS A 474 -21.18 -8.92 -0.64
C CYS A 474 -21.92 -10.22 -0.27
N GLY A 475 -21.42 -11.01 0.69
CA GLY A 475 -21.88 -12.39 0.92
C GLY A 475 -21.39 -13.41 -0.12
N CYS A 476 -20.78 -12.94 -1.21
CA CYS A 476 -20.36 -13.72 -2.37
C CYS A 476 -18.86 -14.12 -2.36
N VAL A 477 -18.12 -13.79 -1.30
CA VAL A 477 -16.68 -14.07 -1.17
C VAL A 477 -16.40 -15.36 -0.39
N SER A 478 -15.23 -15.99 -0.61
CA SER A 478 -14.89 -17.23 0.11
C SER A 478 -14.69 -17.01 1.61
N ARG A 479 -14.93 -18.03 2.44
CA ARG A 479 -14.66 -17.98 3.90
C ARG A 479 -13.18 -17.75 4.25
N LYS A 480 -12.27 -18.09 3.34
CA LYS A 480 -10.82 -17.87 3.50
C LYS A 480 -10.42 -16.41 3.27
N SER A 481 -11.28 -15.63 2.61
CA SER A 481 -11.01 -14.22 2.33
C SER A 481 -10.87 -13.37 3.58
N PHE A 482 -10.17 -12.25 3.46
CA PHE A 482 -9.82 -11.38 4.57
C PHE A 482 -9.57 -9.95 4.10
N GLY A 483 -9.63 -9.00 5.02
CA GLY A 483 -9.38 -7.61 4.70
C GLY A 483 -9.58 -6.67 5.87
N HIS A 484 -9.80 -5.39 5.57
CA HIS A 484 -10.16 -4.39 6.57
C HIS A 484 -10.81 -3.16 5.90
N SER A 485 -11.63 -2.43 6.67
CA SER A 485 -12.17 -1.13 6.28
C SER A 485 -11.54 0.02 7.10
N GLY A 486 -11.46 1.21 6.53
CA GLY A 486 -10.99 2.41 7.20
C GLY A 486 -12.10 3.45 7.36
N PHE A 487 -12.00 4.22 8.44
CA PHE A 487 -12.99 5.25 8.80
C PHE A 487 -13.11 6.35 7.74
N THR A 488 -12.02 6.70 7.06
CA THR A 488 -11.94 7.69 5.97
C THR A 488 -12.66 7.25 4.68
N GLY A 489 -13.19 6.02 4.64
CA GLY A 489 -13.90 5.46 3.49
C GLY A 489 -13.14 4.35 2.75
N THR A 490 -11.89 4.14 3.14
CA THR A 490 -11.01 3.13 2.54
C THR A 490 -11.46 1.70 2.85
N TYR A 491 -11.13 0.78 1.96
CA TYR A 491 -11.43 -0.65 2.08
C TYR A 491 -10.45 -1.46 1.25
N THR A 492 -10.03 -2.60 1.79
CA THR A 492 -9.33 -3.61 1.00
C THR A 492 -9.69 -5.02 1.41
N TRP A 493 -9.71 -5.93 0.43
CA TRP A 493 -10.09 -7.32 0.61
C TRP A 493 -9.28 -8.23 -0.31
N ALA A 494 -8.84 -9.37 0.20
CA ALA A 494 -8.19 -10.44 -0.54
C ALA A 494 -8.98 -11.74 -0.41
N ASP A 495 -9.20 -12.43 -1.52
CA ASP A 495 -9.85 -13.73 -1.57
C ASP A 495 -8.89 -14.77 -2.16
N PRO A 496 -8.28 -15.64 -1.33
CA PRO A 496 -7.36 -16.67 -1.81
C PRO A 496 -8.00 -17.69 -2.77
N GLU A 497 -9.30 -17.98 -2.66
CA GLU A 497 -9.93 -19.00 -3.51
C GLU A 497 -10.23 -18.46 -4.91
N GLN A 498 -10.53 -17.16 -5.02
CA GLN A 498 -10.72 -16.50 -6.31
C GLN A 498 -9.45 -15.83 -6.84
N GLU A 499 -8.38 -15.84 -6.03
CA GLU A 499 -7.11 -15.13 -6.25
C GLU A 499 -7.29 -13.63 -6.49
N ILE A 500 -8.25 -12.99 -5.81
CA ILE A 500 -8.62 -11.58 -6.01
C ILE A 500 -8.04 -10.70 -4.92
N VAL A 501 -7.56 -9.51 -5.31
CA VAL A 501 -7.34 -8.36 -4.43
C VAL A 501 -8.22 -7.21 -4.91
N TYR A 502 -9.02 -6.65 -4.01
CA TYR A 502 -9.85 -5.47 -4.23
C TYR A 502 -9.41 -4.36 -3.27
N VAL A 503 -9.14 -3.17 -3.82
CA VAL A 503 -8.84 -1.96 -3.06
C VAL A 503 -9.80 -0.85 -3.50
N PHE A 504 -10.39 -0.17 -2.53
CA PHE A 504 -11.21 1.02 -2.71
C PHE A 504 -10.74 2.07 -1.72
N LEU A 505 -10.20 3.19 -2.19
CA LEU A 505 -9.79 4.31 -1.34
C LEU A 505 -10.68 5.50 -1.65
N SER A 506 -11.16 6.20 -0.63
CA SER A 506 -11.87 7.47 -0.79
C SER A 506 -11.63 8.36 0.43
N ASN A 507 -12.05 9.62 0.33
CA ASN A 507 -12.07 10.58 1.42
C ASN A 507 -13.51 10.93 1.81
N ARG A 508 -14.32 9.91 2.13
CA ARG A 508 -15.76 10.08 2.46
C ARG A 508 -16.02 10.99 3.65
N THR A 509 -15.01 11.17 4.51
CA THR A 509 -15.06 12.06 5.68
C THR A 509 -14.85 13.53 5.31
N TYR A 510 -14.56 13.85 4.05
CA TYR A 510 -14.45 15.22 3.60
C TYR A 510 -15.80 15.74 3.06
N PRO A 511 -16.27 16.92 3.48
CA PRO A 511 -15.66 17.80 4.49
C PRO A 511 -15.99 17.41 5.94
N SER A 512 -16.98 16.53 6.19
CA SER A 512 -17.40 16.14 7.53
C SER A 512 -17.39 14.62 7.74
N ALA A 513 -16.80 14.17 8.85
CA ALA A 513 -16.82 12.76 9.26
C ALA A 513 -18.23 12.21 9.52
N SER A 514 -19.24 13.08 9.66
CA SER A 514 -20.64 12.68 9.83
C SER A 514 -21.28 12.09 8.56
N ASN A 515 -20.63 12.21 7.39
CA ASN A 515 -21.14 11.63 6.15
C ASN A 515 -21.09 10.08 6.20
N THR A 516 -22.26 9.44 6.27
CA THR A 516 -22.39 7.98 6.33
C THR A 516 -22.90 7.36 5.04
N LEU A 517 -23.14 8.13 3.97
CA LEU A 517 -23.79 7.67 2.73
C LEU A 517 -23.04 6.51 2.06
N LEU A 518 -21.71 6.53 2.06
CA LEU A 518 -20.88 5.42 1.56
C LEU A 518 -21.16 4.10 2.31
N ILE A 519 -21.39 4.19 3.62
CA ILE A 519 -21.60 3.03 4.50
C ILE A 519 -23.05 2.55 4.37
N THR A 520 -24.02 3.44 4.49
CA THR A 520 -25.45 3.09 4.48
C THR A 520 -25.92 2.58 3.13
N SER A 521 -25.32 3.05 2.02
CA SER A 521 -25.61 2.56 0.67
C SER A 521 -24.99 1.19 0.35
N GLY A 522 -24.05 0.70 1.17
CA GLY A 522 -23.29 -0.52 0.89
C GLY A 522 -22.50 -0.47 -0.43
N LEU A 523 -22.10 0.71 -0.91
CA LEU A 523 -21.50 0.83 -2.24
C LEU A 523 -20.28 -0.08 -2.44
N ARG A 524 -19.41 -0.19 -1.43
CA ARG A 524 -18.21 -1.04 -1.50
C ARG A 524 -18.55 -2.52 -1.65
N THR A 525 -19.59 -3.01 -0.98
CA THR A 525 -20.03 -4.40 -1.11
C THR A 525 -20.75 -4.65 -2.43
N ARG A 526 -21.51 -3.67 -2.94
CA ARG A 526 -22.11 -3.72 -4.30
C ARG A 526 -21.05 -3.72 -5.40
N ILE A 527 -19.98 -2.93 -5.25
CA ILE A 527 -18.82 -2.99 -6.14
C ILE A 527 -18.18 -4.38 -6.06
N GLN A 528 -17.94 -4.89 -4.85
CA GLN A 528 -17.41 -6.24 -4.67
C GLN A 528 -18.27 -7.31 -5.35
N GLU A 529 -19.59 -7.23 -5.24
CA GLU A 529 -20.51 -8.12 -5.94
C GLU A 529 -20.32 -8.06 -7.46
N LYS A 530 -20.26 -6.85 -8.05
CA LYS A 530 -20.04 -6.69 -9.50
C LYS A 530 -18.69 -7.18 -9.98
N ILE A 531 -17.67 -7.12 -9.13
CA ILE A 531 -16.39 -7.76 -9.40
C ILE A 531 -16.61 -9.28 -9.55
N TYR A 532 -17.29 -9.92 -8.60
CA TYR A 532 -17.47 -11.37 -8.65
C TYR A 532 -18.39 -11.82 -9.80
N GLU A 533 -19.47 -11.08 -10.10
CA GLU A 533 -20.35 -11.35 -11.24
C GLU A 533 -19.64 -11.25 -12.61
N ALA A 534 -18.57 -10.45 -12.67
CA ALA A 534 -17.77 -10.26 -13.87
C ALA A 534 -16.77 -11.41 -14.12
N ILE A 535 -16.57 -12.33 -13.18
CA ILE A 535 -15.71 -13.50 -13.37
C ILE A 535 -16.32 -14.43 -14.43
N VAL A 536 -15.50 -14.81 -15.40
CA VAL A 536 -15.82 -15.84 -16.40
C VAL A 536 -15.19 -17.15 -15.93
N ASN A 537 -16.02 -18.19 -15.81
CA ASN A 537 -15.59 -19.55 -15.47
C ASN A 537 -15.10 -20.31 -16.70
#